data_AF-A0A8J6FCY0-F1
#
_entry.id   AF-A0A8J6FCY0-F1
#
_cell.length_a   1.000
_cell.length_b   1.000
_cell.length_c   1.000
_cell.angle_alpha   90.00
_cell.angle_beta   90.00
_cell.angle_gamma   90.00
#
_symmetry.space_group_name_H-M   'P 1'
#
loop_
_entity.id
_entity.type
_entity.pdbx_description
1 polymer ?
#
loop_
_entity_poly.entity_id
_entity_poly.type
_entity_poly.pdbx_seq_one_letter_code
_entity_poly.pdbx_strand_id
1 'polypeptide(L)'
;MMLLFYIIWSALVSTQLVHLALLDEVTSEFVCLDQACYSISWDDQRYSKAKKSCRVKKGHLLTVKNTVKADAISMLMAEALHEDARVWIGLEHPHDAKCQDFQQTLRGFTWVTGDNHTDYTNWMNVEQKNCDALCVTVSKDGTWEETQCDYKADGYLCEISYSLTCSSPVLPFSYNVTYYHPLLGKGQIGGPVFPPGTIANISTLSNITKLSCKEKSDGTAAWSSETPGAWSCRIENGGCEHECIERSNIAECSCPPGSEFKADFRGCTKPCDPNPCSQLCALYSNPPGFLCMCDEGYTLAADGKTCEDIDDCAASPSICEHHCTNTIGGFVCGCKPGFEMVEANCDTGDNCVTVCLDIDECLNPTTMCEHECENFPGGYRCYCDEGFIIDDKNPNKCKRFCNTSNCEAECDVNNNDSCQCPEGYIVDQNEDGENICTDLDECDPSPCDWSCTNTYGSFLCTCPEGYTMHNDACIPPTEAPGTELPSATPSQTSPPQPAMLLGICIGIISMLTVLLAILCHMLRKHYIEEQALDYKCKNTEKDMVLQQVMTEPQNKL
;
A
#
# COMPACT_ATOMS: atom_id res chain seq x y z
N MET A 1 77.59 10.57 12.00
CA MET A 1 77.55 9.35 11.15
C MET A 1 77.25 8.07 11.93
N MET A 2 78.00 7.72 12.99
CA MET A 2 77.72 6.49 13.75
C MET A 2 76.35 6.45 14.44
N LEU A 3 75.86 7.59 14.95
CA LEU A 3 74.50 7.68 15.51
C LEU A 3 73.41 7.41 14.46
N LEU A 4 73.62 7.90 13.23
CA LEU A 4 72.70 7.67 12.11
C LEU A 4 72.70 6.20 11.69
N PHE A 5 73.87 5.56 11.65
CA PHE A 5 73.98 4.13 11.37
C PHE A 5 73.30 3.26 12.43
N TYR A 6 73.41 3.63 13.71
CA TYR A 6 72.76 2.91 14.80
C TYR A 6 71.23 3.05 14.75
N ILE A 7 70.72 4.25 14.43
CA ILE A 7 69.28 4.52 14.27
C ILE A 7 68.73 3.78 13.05
N ILE A 8 69.45 3.77 11.93
CA ILE A 8 69.06 3.05 10.71
C ILE A 8 69.09 1.53 10.93
N TRP A 9 70.12 1.01 11.63
CA TRP A 9 70.22 -0.41 11.93
C TRP A 9 69.16 -0.86 12.95
N SER A 10 68.85 -0.05 13.97
CA SER A 10 67.74 -0.32 14.90
C SER A 10 66.38 -0.27 14.20
N ALA A 11 66.18 0.67 13.26
CA ALA A 11 64.96 0.75 12.47
C ALA A 11 64.81 -0.47 11.54
N LEU A 12 65.89 -0.92 10.90
CA LEU A 12 65.91 -2.11 10.03
C LEU A 12 65.60 -3.40 10.81
N VAL A 13 66.22 -3.59 11.98
CA VAL A 13 65.99 -4.76 12.85
C VAL A 13 64.57 -4.74 13.42
N SER A 14 64.03 -3.57 13.79
CA SER A 14 62.63 -3.43 14.22
C SER A 14 61.63 -3.66 13.07
N THR A 15 61.93 -3.22 11.83
CA THR A 15 61.07 -3.51 10.67
C THR A 15 61.09 -4.98 10.26
N GLN A 16 62.23 -5.67 10.41
CA GLN A 16 62.31 -7.13 10.16
C GLN A 16 61.58 -7.94 11.25
N LEU A 17 61.64 -7.51 12.51
CA LEU A 17 60.89 -8.14 13.61
C LEU A 17 59.38 -7.85 13.54
N VAL A 18 58.97 -6.68 13.06
CA VAL A 18 57.55 -6.34 12.85
C VAL A 18 56.98 -7.03 11.61
N HIS A 19 57.78 -7.27 10.57
CA HIS A 19 57.33 -8.06 9.41
C HIS A 19 57.15 -9.55 9.73
N LEU A 20 57.87 -10.11 10.71
CA LEU A 20 57.64 -11.47 11.21
C LEU A 20 56.46 -11.58 12.19
N ALA A 21 55.92 -10.47 12.70
CA ALA A 21 54.85 -10.46 13.71
C ALA A 21 53.45 -10.13 13.15
N LEU A 22 53.31 -10.00 11.83
CA LEU A 22 52.03 -9.68 11.14
C LEU A 22 51.57 -10.76 10.15
N LEU A 23 52.18 -11.95 10.19
CA LEU A 23 51.70 -13.15 9.49
C LEU A 23 51.43 -14.24 10.53
N ASP A 24 50.33 -14.09 11.26
CA ASP A 24 49.68 -15.22 11.92
C ASP A 24 48.17 -14.95 12.04
N GLU A 25 47.55 -14.51 10.93
CA GLU A 25 46.22 -15.04 10.65
C GLU A 25 46.47 -16.54 10.45
N VAL A 26 46.21 -17.36 11.46
CA VAL A 26 46.28 -18.82 11.35
C VAL A 26 45.36 -19.21 10.20
N THR A 27 45.94 -19.41 9.03
CA THR A 27 45.26 -19.83 7.82
C THR A 27 44.85 -21.27 8.05
N SER A 28 43.70 -21.49 8.69
CA SER A 28 43.12 -22.83 8.70
C SER A 28 42.63 -23.10 7.29
N GLU A 29 43.44 -23.81 6.52
CA GLU A 29 43.02 -24.38 5.26
C GLU A 29 41.96 -25.43 5.53
N PHE A 30 40.92 -25.41 4.70
CA PHE A 30 39.84 -26.35 4.78
C PHE A 30 39.30 -26.68 3.41
N VAL A 31 38.80 -27.90 3.27
CA VAL A 31 38.15 -28.42 2.07
C VAL A 31 36.80 -29.02 2.46
N CYS A 32 35.74 -28.71 1.71
CA CYS A 32 34.41 -29.26 1.95
C CYS A 32 34.06 -30.25 0.85
N LEU A 33 33.80 -31.50 1.23
CA LEU A 33 33.42 -32.60 0.34
C LEU A 33 32.19 -33.29 0.92
N ASP A 34 31.18 -33.54 0.09
CA ASP A 34 29.89 -34.10 0.49
C ASP A 34 29.25 -33.36 1.69
N GLN A 35 28.94 -34.08 2.76
CA GLN A 35 28.26 -33.57 3.95
C GLN A 35 29.22 -33.20 5.10
N ALA A 36 30.50 -32.95 4.80
CA ALA A 36 31.48 -32.53 5.79
C ALA A 36 32.53 -31.56 5.24
N CYS A 37 33.02 -30.68 6.12
CA CYS A 37 34.21 -29.87 5.89
C CYS A 37 35.37 -30.41 6.73
N TYR A 38 36.53 -30.50 6.11
CA TYR A 38 37.78 -30.99 6.68
C TYR A 38 38.74 -29.82 6.80
N SER A 39 39.37 -29.63 7.96
CA SER A 39 40.33 -28.55 8.16
C SER A 39 41.61 -29.06 8.76
N ILE A 40 42.74 -28.51 8.30
CA ILE A 40 44.04 -28.69 8.95
C ILE A 40 44.36 -27.46 9.81
N SER A 41 45.06 -27.67 10.91
CA SER A 41 45.55 -26.59 11.77
C SER A 41 46.98 -26.92 12.18
N TRP A 42 47.91 -26.07 11.78
CA TRP A 42 49.35 -26.17 12.06
C TRP A 42 49.67 -25.48 13.39
N ASP A 43 49.30 -26.15 14.50
CA ASP A 43 49.58 -25.68 15.86
C ASP A 43 50.08 -26.85 16.69
N ASP A 44 51.31 -26.70 17.20
CA ASP A 44 52.05 -27.67 18.02
C ASP A 44 51.32 -28.01 19.33
N GLN A 45 50.48 -29.04 19.27
CA GLN A 45 49.60 -29.42 20.36
C GLN A 45 49.64 -30.92 20.67
N ARG A 46 49.30 -31.25 21.92
CA ARG A 46 49.05 -32.62 22.36
C ARG A 46 47.68 -33.10 21.89
N TYR A 47 47.51 -34.42 21.81
CA TYR A 47 46.27 -35.04 21.34
C TYR A 47 44.99 -34.54 22.04
N SER A 48 45.02 -34.45 23.37
CA SER A 48 43.86 -34.01 24.16
C SER A 48 43.46 -32.56 23.88
N LYS A 49 44.43 -31.69 23.60
CA LYS A 49 44.19 -30.29 23.23
C LYS A 49 43.66 -30.20 21.80
N ALA A 50 44.24 -30.94 20.85
CA ALA A 50 43.76 -31.05 19.47
C ALA A 50 42.29 -31.52 19.40
N LYS A 51 41.96 -32.58 20.15
CA LYS A 51 40.58 -33.09 20.33
C LYS A 51 39.62 -32.01 20.84
N LYS A 52 40.04 -31.22 21.83
CA LYS A 52 39.25 -30.09 22.34
C LYS A 52 39.09 -28.99 21.29
N SER A 53 40.15 -28.67 20.54
CA SER A 53 40.14 -27.66 19.48
C SER A 53 39.16 -28.00 18.37
N CYS A 54 39.08 -29.25 17.91
CA CYS A 54 38.06 -29.67 16.95
C CYS A 54 36.64 -29.56 17.52
N ARG A 55 36.43 -29.92 18.80
CA ARG A 55 35.12 -29.80 19.47
C ARG A 55 34.63 -28.36 19.56
N VAL A 56 35.54 -27.39 19.77
CA VAL A 56 35.20 -25.95 19.75
C VAL A 56 34.63 -25.54 18.39
N LYS A 57 35.14 -26.12 17.30
CA LYS A 57 34.62 -25.93 15.93
C LYS A 57 33.39 -26.80 15.62
N LYS A 58 32.71 -27.36 16.64
CA LYS A 58 31.60 -28.33 16.51
C LYS A 58 31.95 -29.58 15.69
N GLY A 59 33.24 -29.89 15.60
CA GLY A 59 33.74 -31.06 14.89
C GLY A 59 34.42 -32.06 15.83
N HIS A 60 35.12 -33.00 15.23
CA HIS A 60 35.93 -33.99 15.90
C HIS A 60 37.21 -34.25 15.09
N LEU A 61 38.17 -34.96 15.66
CA LEU A 61 39.37 -35.34 14.93
C LEU A 61 39.00 -36.28 13.77
N LEU A 62 39.53 -36.02 12.58
CA LEU A 62 39.15 -36.69 11.33
C LEU A 62 39.25 -38.21 11.41
N THR A 63 38.24 -38.90 10.85
CA THR A 63 38.18 -40.36 10.81
C THR A 63 38.29 -40.94 9.40
N VAL A 64 39.45 -41.45 8.97
CA VAL A 64 39.63 -41.96 7.59
C VAL A 64 38.99 -43.31 7.40
N LYS A 65 37.75 -43.30 6.92
CA LYS A 65 36.92 -44.51 6.72
C LYS A 65 36.54 -44.76 5.26
N ASN A 66 36.77 -43.78 4.39
CA ASN A 66 36.43 -43.87 2.98
C ASN A 66 37.43 -43.07 2.14
N THR A 67 37.35 -43.24 0.82
CA THR A 67 38.23 -42.56 -0.14
C THR A 67 38.06 -41.04 -0.06
N VAL A 68 36.84 -40.51 0.14
CA VAL A 68 36.58 -39.06 0.26
C VAL A 68 37.40 -38.42 1.37
N LYS A 69 37.49 -39.07 2.53
CA LYS A 69 38.27 -38.58 3.67
C LYS A 69 39.78 -38.74 3.47
N ALA A 70 40.21 -39.80 2.78
CA ALA A 70 41.62 -39.95 2.40
C ALA A 70 42.04 -38.88 1.38
N ASP A 71 41.18 -38.56 0.41
CA ASP A 71 41.38 -37.49 -0.55
C ASP A 71 41.46 -36.13 0.15
N ALA A 72 40.56 -35.87 1.12
CA ALA A 72 40.60 -34.64 1.92
C ALA A 72 41.93 -34.45 2.66
N ILE A 73 42.50 -35.52 3.25
CA ILE A 73 43.83 -35.46 3.86
C ILE A 73 44.90 -35.14 2.82
N SER A 74 44.85 -35.84 1.68
CA SER A 74 45.85 -35.66 0.63
C SER A 74 45.83 -34.22 0.09
N MET A 75 44.65 -33.62 -0.03
CA MET A 75 44.48 -32.21 -0.41
C MET A 75 44.99 -31.26 0.67
N LEU A 76 44.62 -31.45 1.94
CA LEU A 76 45.02 -30.56 3.04
C LEU A 76 46.52 -30.65 3.37
N MET A 77 47.12 -31.83 3.21
CA MET A 77 48.56 -32.03 3.47
C MET A 77 49.43 -31.58 2.30
N ALA A 78 48.87 -31.31 1.11
CA ALA A 78 49.63 -30.86 -0.05
C ALA A 78 50.39 -29.55 0.23
N GLU A 79 49.79 -28.64 1.00
CA GLU A 79 50.31 -27.33 1.37
C GLU A 79 51.24 -27.37 2.60
N ALA A 80 51.49 -28.56 3.18
CA ALA A 80 52.41 -28.72 4.30
C ALA A 80 53.82 -28.20 3.95
N LEU A 81 54.34 -27.32 4.82
CA LEU A 81 55.65 -26.67 4.69
C LEU A 81 56.84 -27.65 4.75
N HIS A 82 56.67 -28.76 5.48
CA HIS A 82 57.71 -29.78 5.70
C HIS A 82 57.20 -31.15 5.20
N GLU A 83 58.07 -31.93 4.55
CA GLU A 83 57.71 -33.26 4.02
C GLU A 83 57.45 -34.28 5.14
N ASP A 84 58.08 -34.10 6.31
CA ASP A 84 57.99 -34.96 7.49
C ASP A 84 56.95 -34.48 8.52
N ALA A 85 56.13 -33.50 8.16
CA ALA A 85 55.10 -32.96 9.04
C ALA A 85 54.07 -34.03 9.43
N ARG A 86 53.78 -34.14 10.73
CA ARG A 86 52.87 -35.12 11.32
C ARG A 86 51.71 -34.43 11.99
N VAL A 87 50.49 -34.88 11.68
CA VAL A 87 49.26 -34.28 12.24
C VAL A 87 48.37 -35.32 12.91
N TRP A 88 47.72 -34.93 14.01
CA TRP A 88 46.81 -35.80 14.76
C TRP A 88 45.51 -36.11 14.02
N ILE A 89 45.02 -37.34 14.22
CA ILE A 89 43.74 -37.86 13.71
C ILE A 89 42.95 -38.61 14.79
N GLY A 90 41.71 -39.00 14.52
CA GLY A 90 40.76 -39.47 15.54
C GLY A 90 40.99 -40.85 16.17
N LEU A 91 42.20 -41.42 16.13
CA LEU A 91 42.50 -42.74 16.71
C LEU A 91 43.23 -42.62 18.05
N GLU A 92 42.70 -43.33 19.05
CA GLU A 92 43.23 -43.40 20.41
C GLU A 92 43.17 -44.86 20.91
N HIS A 93 44.26 -45.35 21.46
CA HIS A 93 44.32 -46.63 22.16
C HIS A 93 44.05 -46.42 23.66
N PRO A 94 42.96 -46.98 24.23
CA PRO A 94 42.60 -46.73 25.61
C PRO A 94 43.60 -47.30 26.61
N HIS A 95 43.81 -46.57 27.71
CA HIS A 95 44.78 -46.86 28.78
C HIS A 95 44.48 -48.15 29.59
N ASP A 96 43.26 -48.68 29.51
CA ASP A 96 42.76 -49.82 30.30
C ASP A 96 42.77 -51.17 29.54
N ALA A 97 43.16 -51.19 28.27
CA ALA A 97 43.35 -52.44 27.55
C ALA A 97 44.62 -53.11 28.09
N LYS A 98 44.47 -54.21 28.85
CA LYS A 98 45.56 -55.07 29.32
C LYS A 98 46.61 -55.17 28.22
N CYS A 99 47.85 -54.73 28.47
CA CYS A 99 48.92 -54.69 27.48
C CYS A 99 49.00 -56.05 26.77
N GLN A 100 48.42 -56.14 25.57
CA GLN A 100 48.32 -57.38 24.80
C GLN A 100 49.25 -57.29 23.59
N ASP A 101 49.71 -58.48 23.19
CA ASP A 101 50.79 -58.74 22.26
C ASP A 101 50.63 -58.01 20.90
N PHE A 102 51.64 -57.23 20.52
CA PHE A 102 51.64 -56.22 19.44
C PHE A 102 51.94 -56.79 18.04
N GLN A 103 51.56 -58.02 17.73
CA GLN A 103 51.87 -58.62 16.41
C GLN A 103 50.93 -58.21 15.26
N GLN A 104 50.03 -57.25 15.47
CA GLN A 104 49.06 -56.80 14.46
C GLN A 104 48.95 -55.28 14.42
N THR A 105 49.14 -54.71 13.23
CA THR A 105 49.05 -53.28 12.97
C THR A 105 47.69 -52.69 13.33
N LEU A 106 47.70 -51.62 14.12
CA LEU A 106 46.54 -50.80 14.53
C LEU A 106 45.35 -51.55 15.19
N ARG A 107 45.45 -52.84 15.51
CA ARG A 107 44.39 -53.54 16.24
C ARG A 107 44.35 -53.07 17.70
N GLY A 108 43.18 -52.60 18.13
CA GLY A 108 42.96 -52.11 19.50
C GLY A 108 42.75 -50.59 19.62
N PHE A 109 43.06 -49.83 18.57
CA PHE A 109 42.70 -48.41 18.51
C PHE A 109 41.19 -48.24 18.32
N THR A 110 40.65 -47.24 19.01
CA THR A 110 39.24 -46.87 18.94
C THR A 110 39.08 -45.47 18.36
N TRP A 111 38.02 -45.26 17.58
CA TRP A 111 37.66 -43.92 17.12
C TRP A 111 37.11 -43.12 18.29
N VAL A 112 37.69 -41.95 18.53
CA VAL A 112 37.27 -41.03 19.58
C VAL A 112 35.83 -40.52 19.42
N THR A 113 35.26 -40.66 18.22
CA THR A 113 33.87 -40.31 17.90
C THR A 113 32.85 -41.34 18.34
N GLY A 114 33.29 -42.52 18.81
CA GLY A 114 32.41 -43.60 19.27
C GLY A 114 31.91 -44.55 18.18
N ASP A 115 32.53 -44.55 17.01
CA ASP A 115 32.13 -45.41 15.89
C ASP A 115 32.81 -46.79 15.93
N ASN A 116 32.04 -47.84 15.66
CA ASN A 116 32.35 -49.22 16.08
C ASN A 116 33.06 -50.11 15.02
N HIS A 117 33.80 -49.55 14.06
CA HIS A 117 34.40 -50.34 12.96
C HIS A 117 35.90 -50.04 12.76
N THR A 118 36.70 -51.10 12.70
CA THR A 118 38.17 -51.11 12.71
C THR A 118 38.72 -52.00 11.59
N ASP A 119 38.32 -51.79 10.34
CA ASP A 119 38.90 -52.54 9.22
C ASP A 119 40.10 -51.78 8.65
N TYR A 120 41.28 -52.07 9.19
CA TYR A 120 42.56 -51.52 8.73
C TYR A 120 43.27 -52.58 7.88
N THR A 121 42.97 -52.65 6.59
CA THR A 121 43.69 -53.55 5.68
C THR A 121 44.82 -52.80 5.00
N ASN A 122 46.00 -53.01 5.57
CA ASN A 122 47.36 -52.83 5.08
C ASN A 122 48.17 -52.33 6.32
N TRP A 123 49.44 -52.75 6.47
CA TRP A 123 50.59 -51.98 7.04
C TRP A 123 51.52 -52.76 7.97
N MET A 124 52.68 -52.14 8.22
CA MET A 124 53.89 -52.76 8.77
C MET A 124 53.91 -52.84 10.30
N ASN A 125 54.35 -53.98 10.80
CA ASN A 125 54.61 -54.25 12.22
C ASN A 125 55.76 -53.40 12.74
N VAL A 126 55.54 -52.69 13.84
CA VAL A 126 56.61 -52.17 14.71
C VAL A 126 56.44 -52.82 16.07
N GLU A 127 57.47 -53.52 16.54
CA GLU A 127 57.50 -54.07 17.89
C GLU A 127 57.75 -52.93 18.90
N GLN A 128 56.78 -52.58 19.74
CA GLN A 128 57.05 -51.70 20.88
C GLN A 128 56.31 -52.09 22.17
N LYS A 129 56.91 -51.67 23.29
CA LYS A 129 56.95 -52.39 24.57
C LYS A 129 56.48 -51.55 25.76
N ASN A 130 55.59 -50.56 25.57
CA ASN A 130 55.12 -49.68 26.64
C ASN A 130 53.59 -49.53 26.66
N CYS A 131 53.02 -49.50 27.87
CA CYS A 131 51.58 -49.48 28.14
C CYS A 131 51.00 -48.06 28.29
N ASP A 132 51.59 -47.07 27.63
CA ASP A 132 51.12 -45.68 27.67
C ASP A 132 49.97 -45.49 26.66
N ALA A 133 49.13 -44.46 26.84
CA ALA A 133 48.10 -44.14 25.84
C ALA A 133 48.77 -43.77 24.49
N LEU A 134 48.44 -44.53 23.45
CA LEU A 134 48.93 -44.33 22.09
C LEU A 134 47.87 -43.65 21.23
N CYS A 135 48.33 -42.73 20.39
CA CYS A 135 47.55 -41.96 19.44
C CYS A 135 48.23 -42.00 18.08
N VAL A 136 47.49 -41.71 17.02
CA VAL A 136 48.02 -41.84 15.65
C VAL A 136 48.20 -40.48 15.01
N THR A 137 49.34 -40.28 14.36
CA THR A 137 49.60 -39.16 13.44
C THR A 137 49.65 -39.64 11.99
N VAL A 138 49.30 -38.76 11.05
CA VAL A 138 49.45 -38.99 9.61
C VAL A 138 50.43 -37.97 9.01
N SER A 139 51.24 -38.41 8.06
CA SER A 139 52.18 -37.58 7.30
C SER A 139 51.71 -37.32 5.87
N LYS A 140 52.45 -36.47 5.15
CA LYS A 140 52.09 -35.98 3.80
C LYS A 140 51.99 -37.06 2.73
N ASP A 141 52.81 -38.10 2.84
CA ASP A 141 52.78 -39.30 1.98
C ASP A 141 51.62 -40.25 2.31
N GLY A 142 50.78 -39.88 3.28
CA GLY A 142 49.67 -40.69 3.76
C GLY A 142 50.13 -41.87 4.61
N THR A 143 51.37 -41.89 5.11
CA THR A 143 51.81 -42.87 6.11
C THR A 143 51.39 -42.45 7.52
N TRP A 144 51.21 -43.44 8.39
CA TRP A 144 50.61 -43.23 9.72
C TRP A 144 51.57 -43.82 10.73
N GLU A 145 51.70 -43.15 11.86
CA GLU A 145 52.66 -43.50 12.90
C GLU A 145 51.97 -43.49 14.26
N GLU A 146 52.26 -44.52 15.04
CA GLU A 146 51.81 -44.63 16.43
C GLU A 146 52.77 -43.84 17.33
N THR A 147 52.22 -42.98 18.17
CA THR A 147 53.00 -42.12 19.06
C THR A 147 52.27 -41.92 20.39
N GLN A 148 52.99 -41.57 21.46
CA GLN A 148 52.35 -41.31 22.75
C GLN A 148 51.45 -40.08 22.65
N CYS A 149 50.21 -40.18 23.13
CA CYS A 149 49.23 -39.10 23.08
C CYS A 149 49.70 -37.80 23.79
N ASP A 150 50.66 -37.91 24.70
CA ASP A 150 51.26 -36.81 25.45
C ASP A 150 52.33 -36.04 24.68
N TYR A 151 52.86 -36.59 23.58
CA TYR A 151 53.74 -35.85 22.69
C TYR A 151 52.98 -34.78 21.90
N LYS A 152 53.73 -33.84 21.33
CA LYS A 152 53.20 -32.85 20.40
C LYS A 152 53.37 -33.35 18.97
N ALA A 153 52.40 -33.04 18.13
CA ALA A 153 52.52 -33.16 16.68
C ALA A 153 52.42 -31.76 16.06
N ASP A 154 52.86 -31.62 14.81
CA ASP A 154 52.94 -30.34 14.08
C ASP A 154 51.56 -29.72 13.81
N GLY A 155 50.50 -30.54 13.91
CA GLY A 155 49.13 -30.08 13.75
C GLY A 155 48.08 -31.14 14.00
N TYR A 156 46.85 -30.86 13.58
CA TYR A 156 45.73 -31.78 13.68
C TYR A 156 44.67 -31.56 12.60
N LEU A 157 43.95 -32.64 12.26
CA LEU A 157 42.88 -32.64 11.26
C LEU A 157 41.51 -32.74 11.94
N CYS A 158 40.61 -31.82 11.60
CA CYS A 158 39.23 -31.84 12.08
C CYS A 158 38.25 -32.17 10.95
N GLU A 159 37.18 -32.90 11.31
CA GLU A 159 35.98 -33.14 10.51
C GLU A 159 34.79 -32.41 11.14
N ILE A 160 34.07 -31.64 10.34
CA ILE A 160 32.87 -30.88 10.74
C ILE A 160 31.72 -31.31 9.82
N SER A 161 30.81 -32.13 10.34
CA SER A 161 29.66 -32.66 9.60
C SER A 161 28.45 -31.73 9.66
N TYR A 162 27.60 -31.77 8.63
CA TYR A 162 26.35 -31.00 8.54
C TYR A 162 25.24 -31.80 7.85
N SER A 163 23.99 -31.53 8.21
CA SER A 163 22.81 -32.24 7.67
C SER A 163 22.26 -31.63 6.38
N LEU A 164 22.51 -30.35 6.14
CA LEU A 164 21.98 -29.59 5.00
C LEU A 164 23.13 -28.92 4.24
N THR A 165 22.92 -28.69 2.95
CA THR A 165 23.89 -27.99 2.09
C THR A 165 23.20 -27.10 1.07
N CYS A 166 23.81 -25.97 0.78
CA CYS A 166 23.57 -25.21 -0.45
C CYS A 166 24.54 -25.70 -1.53
N SER A 167 24.07 -25.85 -2.77
CA SER A 167 24.94 -26.07 -3.92
C SER A 167 25.63 -24.76 -4.33
N SER A 168 26.67 -24.83 -5.17
CA SER A 168 27.26 -23.61 -5.76
C SER A 168 26.19 -22.71 -6.40
N PRO A 169 26.16 -21.41 -6.07
CA PRO A 169 25.19 -20.48 -6.65
C PRO A 169 25.42 -20.40 -8.16
N VAL A 170 24.36 -20.60 -8.94
CA VAL A 170 24.42 -20.46 -10.40
C VAL A 170 24.40 -18.98 -10.73
N LEU A 171 25.57 -18.43 -11.04
CA LEU A 171 25.75 -17.02 -11.36
C LEU A 171 25.67 -16.76 -12.88
N PRO A 172 25.06 -15.65 -13.31
CA PRO A 172 24.88 -15.35 -14.73
C PRO A 172 26.19 -14.97 -15.46
N PHE A 173 27.22 -14.56 -14.71
CA PHE A 173 28.54 -14.23 -15.23
C PHE A 173 29.63 -14.84 -14.35
N SER A 174 30.86 -14.89 -14.87
CA SER A 174 32.05 -15.25 -14.09
C SER A 174 32.39 -14.12 -13.12
N TYR A 175 31.80 -14.16 -11.94
CA TYR A 175 32.17 -13.28 -10.83
C TYR A 175 33.23 -13.93 -9.96
N ASN A 176 34.09 -13.10 -9.38
CA ASN A 176 34.97 -13.55 -8.30
C ASN A 176 34.12 -13.69 -7.03
N VAL A 177 33.91 -14.95 -6.61
CA VAL A 177 33.16 -15.28 -5.40
C VAL A 177 34.13 -15.66 -4.31
N THR A 178 34.04 -14.98 -3.17
CA THR A 178 34.78 -15.33 -1.95
C THR A 178 33.82 -15.92 -0.94
N TYR A 179 34.03 -17.17 -0.55
CA TYR A 179 33.20 -17.85 0.44
C TYR A 179 33.83 -17.76 1.84
N TYR A 180 32.97 -17.61 2.85
CA TYR A 180 33.33 -17.57 4.26
C TYR A 180 32.52 -18.64 4.99
N HIS A 181 33.21 -19.64 5.52
CA HIS A 181 32.62 -20.70 6.32
C HIS A 181 32.34 -20.16 7.75
N PRO A 182 31.16 -20.46 8.34
CA PRO A 182 30.73 -19.85 9.60
C PRO A 182 31.67 -20.11 10.80
N LEU A 183 32.42 -21.21 10.77
CA LEU A 183 33.32 -21.62 11.87
C LEU A 183 34.80 -21.63 11.49
N LEU A 184 35.13 -21.55 10.19
CA LEU A 184 36.50 -21.72 9.69
C LEU A 184 37.04 -20.47 8.98
N GLY A 185 36.20 -19.46 8.76
CA GLY A 185 36.62 -18.21 8.13
C GLY A 185 36.74 -18.32 6.62
N LYS A 186 37.65 -17.53 6.04
CA LYS A 186 37.90 -17.46 4.59
C LYS A 186 38.76 -18.64 4.15
N GLY A 187 38.40 -19.34 3.08
CA GLY A 187 39.20 -20.44 2.53
C GLY A 187 38.93 -20.68 1.05
N GLN A 188 39.84 -21.40 0.37
CA GLN A 188 39.62 -21.88 -0.99
C GLN A 188 38.62 -23.03 -0.95
N ILE A 189 37.34 -22.73 -1.15
CA ILE A 189 36.32 -23.78 -1.23
C ILE A 189 36.33 -24.35 -2.65
N GLY A 190 37.16 -25.37 -2.88
CA GLY A 190 37.16 -26.19 -4.09
C GLY A 190 36.05 -27.26 -4.10
N GLY A 191 34.88 -26.98 -3.49
CA GLY A 191 33.80 -27.96 -3.30
C GLY A 191 32.43 -27.44 -3.76
N PRO A 192 31.53 -28.32 -4.27
CA PRO A 192 30.22 -27.95 -4.82
C PRO A 192 29.13 -27.66 -3.77
N VAL A 193 29.44 -27.79 -2.47
CA VAL A 193 28.47 -27.85 -1.37
C VAL A 193 28.91 -26.99 -0.18
N PHE A 194 27.95 -26.27 0.40
CA PHE A 194 28.18 -25.25 1.43
C PHE A 194 27.23 -25.44 2.61
N PRO A 195 27.72 -25.48 3.87
CA PRO A 195 26.85 -25.62 5.03
C PRO A 195 26.02 -24.36 5.32
N PRO A 196 24.89 -24.50 6.05
CA PRO A 196 24.12 -23.36 6.54
C PRO A 196 24.98 -22.38 7.34
N GLY A 197 24.78 -21.08 7.10
CA GLY A 197 25.59 -20.00 7.65
C GLY A 197 26.80 -19.62 6.79
N THR A 198 27.11 -20.36 5.72
CA THR A 198 28.15 -19.95 4.76
C THR A 198 27.75 -18.66 4.08
N ILE A 199 28.68 -17.71 4.02
CA ILE A 199 28.52 -16.43 3.35
C ILE A 199 29.30 -16.45 2.03
N ALA A 200 28.67 -16.10 0.92
CA ALA A 200 29.33 -15.87 -0.35
C ALA A 200 29.34 -14.37 -0.68
N ASN A 201 30.53 -13.77 -0.73
CA ASN A 201 30.74 -12.40 -1.18
C ASN A 201 31.07 -12.41 -2.66
N ILE A 202 30.23 -11.75 -3.45
CA ILE A 202 30.34 -11.70 -4.91
C ILE A 202 30.77 -10.30 -5.29
N SER A 203 31.99 -10.20 -5.83
CA SER A 203 32.54 -8.91 -6.27
C SER A 203 31.95 -8.56 -7.64
N THR A 204 31.07 -7.54 -7.70
CA THR A 204 30.52 -7.01 -8.96
C THR A 204 31.16 -5.67 -9.32
N LEU A 205 30.95 -5.19 -10.55
CA LEU A 205 31.52 -3.93 -11.07
C LEU A 205 31.06 -2.67 -10.29
N SER A 206 29.97 -2.74 -9.52
CA SER A 206 29.38 -1.58 -8.83
C SER A 206 29.20 -1.74 -7.32
N ASN A 207 29.25 -2.97 -6.75
CA ASN A 207 29.18 -3.24 -5.30
C ASN A 207 29.59 -4.69 -4.94
N ILE A 208 29.82 -4.97 -3.65
CA ILE A 208 29.95 -6.35 -3.13
C ILE A 208 28.56 -6.83 -2.71
N THR A 209 28.07 -7.89 -3.34
CA THR A 209 26.77 -8.49 -2.98
C THR A 209 27.00 -9.72 -2.12
N LYS A 210 26.21 -9.87 -1.05
CA LYS A 210 26.36 -10.92 -0.04
C LYS A 210 25.21 -11.92 -0.10
N LEU A 211 25.54 -13.20 -0.26
CA LEU A 211 24.60 -14.32 -0.11
C LEU A 211 24.91 -15.08 1.17
N SER A 212 23.87 -15.61 1.82
CA SER A 212 23.96 -16.47 2.98
C SER A 212 23.20 -17.76 2.71
N CYS A 213 23.86 -18.91 2.89
CA CYS A 213 23.20 -20.20 2.88
C CYS A 213 22.33 -20.31 4.14
N LYS A 214 21.00 -20.44 3.99
CA LYS A 214 20.05 -20.53 5.10
C LYS A 214 19.17 -21.77 4.95
N GLU A 215 18.71 -22.27 6.10
CA GLU A 215 17.70 -23.31 6.18
C GLU A 215 16.31 -22.71 5.91
N LYS A 216 15.53 -23.41 5.09
CA LYS A 216 14.15 -23.09 4.73
C LYS A 216 13.18 -23.84 5.62
N SER A 217 11.95 -23.35 5.69
CA SER A 217 10.85 -23.98 6.44
C SER A 217 10.47 -25.38 5.95
N ASP A 218 10.86 -25.76 4.73
CA ASP A 218 10.64 -27.08 4.14
C ASP A 218 11.73 -28.10 4.48
N GLY A 219 12.72 -27.73 5.32
CA GLY A 219 13.84 -28.59 5.69
C GLY A 219 14.94 -28.69 4.62
N THR A 220 14.94 -27.80 3.62
CA THR A 220 16.03 -27.67 2.64
C THR A 220 16.95 -26.49 2.97
N ALA A 221 18.16 -26.43 2.40
CA ALA A 221 19.01 -25.24 2.49
C ALA A 221 19.14 -24.57 1.12
N ALA A 222 19.06 -23.24 1.09
CA ALA A 222 19.20 -22.45 -0.12
C ALA A 222 19.93 -21.14 0.16
N TRP A 223 20.49 -20.56 -0.91
CA TRP A 223 21.05 -19.22 -0.84
C TRP A 223 19.94 -18.20 -0.64
N SER A 224 20.18 -17.31 0.31
CA SER A 224 19.33 -16.18 0.63
C SER A 224 20.13 -14.89 0.59
N SER A 225 19.46 -13.77 0.30
CA SER A 225 20.08 -12.46 0.33
C SER A 225 19.33 -11.52 1.25
N GLU A 226 20.07 -10.60 1.89
CA GLU A 226 19.44 -9.47 2.61
C GLU A 226 18.94 -8.39 1.65
N THR A 227 19.34 -8.46 0.38
CA THR A 227 18.81 -7.64 -0.71
C THR A 227 17.88 -8.48 -1.59
N PRO A 228 16.56 -8.42 -1.38
CA PRO A 228 15.60 -9.15 -2.20
C PRO A 228 15.78 -8.77 -3.68
N GLY A 229 16.05 -9.78 -4.52
CA GLY A 229 15.98 -9.69 -5.98
C GLY A 229 17.12 -9.05 -6.75
N ALA A 230 18.31 -8.96 -6.14
CA ALA A 230 19.55 -8.68 -6.87
C ALA A 230 20.05 -9.88 -7.73
N TRP A 231 19.24 -10.94 -7.88
CA TRP A 231 19.68 -12.26 -8.32
C TRP A 231 18.77 -12.82 -9.41
N SER A 232 19.25 -13.81 -10.16
CA SER A 232 18.46 -14.50 -11.18
C SER A 232 17.18 -15.13 -10.60
N CYS A 233 16.21 -15.40 -11.46
CA CYS A 233 14.93 -16.00 -11.03
C CYS A 233 15.09 -17.38 -10.39
N ARG A 234 16.26 -18.03 -10.55
CA ARG A 234 16.60 -19.32 -9.93
C ARG A 234 16.93 -19.21 -8.43
N ILE A 235 17.29 -18.01 -7.96
CA ILE A 235 17.63 -17.74 -6.55
C ILE A 235 16.49 -16.91 -5.96
N GLU A 236 15.76 -17.48 -4.99
CA GLU A 236 14.65 -16.81 -4.30
C GLU A 236 13.65 -16.11 -5.24
N ASN A 237 13.36 -16.70 -6.40
CA ASN A 237 12.48 -16.10 -7.42
C ASN A 237 12.88 -14.67 -7.83
N GLY A 238 14.19 -14.36 -7.86
CA GLY A 238 14.66 -13.01 -8.13
C GLY A 238 14.07 -11.96 -7.19
N GLY A 239 13.72 -12.36 -5.96
CA GLY A 239 13.08 -11.51 -4.94
C GLY A 239 11.66 -11.08 -5.27
N CYS A 240 11.02 -11.64 -6.29
CA CYS A 240 9.67 -11.27 -6.71
C CYS A 240 8.61 -12.00 -5.86
N GLU A 241 7.55 -11.28 -5.46
CA GLU A 241 6.39 -11.86 -4.78
C GLU A 241 5.59 -12.78 -5.71
N HIS A 242 5.53 -12.44 -7.00
CA HIS A 242 4.79 -13.21 -8.00
C HIS A 242 5.71 -13.81 -9.06
N GLU A 243 5.63 -13.37 -10.32
CA GLU A 243 6.41 -13.96 -11.40
C GLU A 243 7.73 -13.20 -11.57
N CYS A 244 8.81 -13.95 -11.79
CA CYS A 244 10.14 -13.43 -12.11
C CYS A 244 10.47 -13.77 -13.55
N ILE A 245 10.89 -12.76 -14.31
CA ILE A 245 11.23 -12.86 -15.72
C ILE A 245 12.70 -12.47 -15.89
N GLU A 246 13.49 -13.33 -16.53
CA GLU A 246 14.86 -12.99 -16.91
C GLU A 246 14.85 -12.16 -18.21
N ARG A 247 15.19 -10.88 -18.11
CA ARG A 247 15.38 -10.00 -19.28
C ARG A 247 16.79 -9.42 -19.27
N SER A 248 17.52 -9.61 -20.37
CA SER A 248 18.91 -9.14 -20.49
C SER A 248 19.83 -9.64 -19.35
N ASN A 249 19.56 -10.85 -18.84
CA ASN A 249 20.25 -11.46 -17.69
C ASN A 249 20.07 -10.71 -16.35
N ILE A 250 19.00 -9.93 -16.23
CA ILE A 250 18.55 -9.28 -14.99
C ILE A 250 17.17 -9.86 -14.63
N ALA A 251 16.95 -10.15 -13.35
CA ALA A 251 15.64 -10.56 -12.85
C ALA A 251 14.71 -9.35 -12.72
N GLU A 252 13.64 -9.35 -13.50
CA GLU A 252 12.57 -8.37 -13.48
C GLU A 252 11.29 -9.04 -12.96
N CYS A 253 10.61 -8.40 -12.01
CA CYS A 253 9.36 -8.93 -11.49
C CYS A 253 8.20 -8.56 -12.42
N SER A 254 7.16 -9.39 -12.46
CA SER A 254 5.88 -9.09 -13.09
C SER A 254 4.73 -9.32 -12.11
N CYS A 255 3.71 -8.46 -12.22
CA CYS A 255 2.50 -8.55 -11.42
C CYS A 255 1.33 -9.07 -12.26
N PRO A 256 0.41 -9.84 -11.66
CA PRO A 256 -0.76 -10.37 -12.37
C PRO A 256 -1.68 -9.25 -12.90
N PRO A 257 -2.54 -9.53 -13.89
CA PRO A 257 -3.48 -8.53 -14.41
C PRO A 257 -4.34 -7.90 -13.31
N GLY A 258 -4.49 -6.57 -13.34
CA GLY A 258 -5.25 -5.82 -12.34
C GLY A 258 -4.51 -5.58 -11.01
N SER A 259 -3.20 -5.78 -10.98
CA SER A 259 -2.35 -5.44 -9.83
C SER A 259 -1.23 -4.49 -10.23
N GLU A 260 -0.76 -3.71 -9.27
CA GLU A 260 0.32 -2.74 -9.44
C GLU A 260 1.53 -3.13 -8.56
N PHE A 261 2.71 -2.66 -8.94
CA PHE A 261 3.90 -2.84 -8.11
C PHE A 261 3.77 -2.05 -6.81
N LYS A 262 4.19 -2.67 -5.71
CA LYS A 262 4.53 -1.94 -4.49
C LYS A 262 5.75 -1.06 -4.76
N ALA A 263 6.02 -0.11 -3.86
CA ALA A 263 7.15 0.82 -3.99
C ALA A 263 8.53 0.14 -4.10
N ASP A 264 8.62 -1.14 -3.73
CA ASP A 264 9.83 -1.96 -3.85
C ASP A 264 10.05 -2.56 -5.26
N PHE A 265 9.10 -2.40 -6.19
CA PHE A 265 9.07 -3.01 -7.53
C PHE A 265 9.17 -4.55 -7.52
N ARG A 266 8.84 -5.17 -6.40
CA ARG A 266 9.03 -6.61 -6.15
C ARG A 266 7.75 -7.28 -5.68
N GLY A 267 6.97 -6.56 -4.89
CA GLY A 267 5.65 -6.99 -4.45
C GLY A 267 4.54 -6.47 -5.33
N CYS A 268 3.42 -7.18 -5.32
CA CYS A 268 2.21 -6.80 -6.05
C CYS A 268 1.12 -6.40 -5.06
N THR A 269 0.42 -5.32 -5.35
CA THR A 269 -0.79 -4.91 -4.62
C THR A 269 -1.97 -4.92 -5.57
N LYS A 270 -3.14 -5.30 -5.07
CA LYS A 270 -4.42 -5.19 -5.79
C LYS A 270 -5.26 -4.11 -5.12
N PRO A 271 -5.14 -2.84 -5.54
CA PRO A 271 -5.79 -1.73 -4.88
C PRO A 271 -7.32 -1.84 -4.83
N CYS A 272 -7.93 -2.48 -5.83
CA CYS A 272 -9.38 -2.62 -5.95
C CYS A 272 -9.92 -3.99 -5.50
N ASP A 273 -9.14 -4.81 -4.78
CA ASP A 273 -9.58 -6.13 -4.31
C ASP A 273 -9.12 -6.39 -2.85
N PRO A 274 -10.02 -6.28 -1.86
CA PRO A 274 -11.46 -5.96 -2.00
C PRO A 274 -11.71 -4.50 -2.41
N ASN A 275 -12.84 -4.22 -3.07
CA ASN A 275 -13.17 -2.87 -3.56
C ASN A 275 -13.20 -1.86 -2.38
N PRO A 276 -12.29 -0.86 -2.36
CA PRO A 276 -12.23 0.14 -1.29
C PRO A 276 -13.22 1.29 -1.47
N CYS A 277 -13.90 1.38 -2.61
CA CYS A 277 -14.85 2.42 -2.98
C CYS A 277 -16.28 1.95 -2.76
N SER A 278 -17.24 2.86 -2.55
CA SER A 278 -18.65 2.48 -2.38
C SER A 278 -19.30 1.95 -3.67
N GLN A 279 -18.83 2.40 -4.84
CA GLN A 279 -19.34 2.00 -6.15
C GLN A 279 -18.19 1.51 -7.04
N LEU A 280 -17.56 2.40 -7.83
CA LEU A 280 -16.56 2.03 -8.82
C LEU A 280 -15.13 2.31 -8.33
N CYS A 281 -14.21 1.38 -8.60
CA CYS A 281 -12.77 1.52 -8.35
C CYS A 281 -12.00 1.34 -9.65
N ALA A 282 -11.20 2.33 -10.02
CA ALA A 282 -10.34 2.30 -11.19
C ALA A 282 -8.87 2.40 -10.78
N LEU A 283 -8.00 1.63 -11.42
CA LEU A 283 -6.56 1.76 -11.22
C LEU A 283 -6.05 3.06 -11.85
N TYR A 284 -5.15 3.74 -11.17
CA TYR A 284 -4.58 5.00 -11.62
C TYR A 284 -3.07 4.95 -11.55
N SER A 285 -2.41 5.23 -12.68
CA SER A 285 -0.97 4.97 -12.80
C SER A 285 -0.06 6.14 -12.43
N ASN A 286 -0.58 7.35 -12.17
CA ASN A 286 0.26 8.56 -11.96
C ASN A 286 -0.33 9.58 -10.98
N PRO A 287 -0.12 9.46 -9.66
CA PRO A 287 0.71 8.45 -8.98
C PRO A 287 0.05 7.05 -8.97
N PRO A 288 0.84 5.96 -8.86
CA PRO A 288 0.32 4.60 -8.75
C PRO A 288 -0.67 4.44 -7.58
N GLY A 289 -1.80 3.79 -7.81
CA GLY A 289 -2.86 3.61 -6.83
C GLY A 289 -4.23 3.32 -7.45
N PHE A 290 -5.27 3.89 -6.83
CA PHE A 290 -6.65 3.77 -7.30
C PHE A 290 -7.40 5.09 -7.14
N LEU A 291 -8.44 5.24 -7.97
CA LEU A 291 -9.40 6.33 -7.91
C LEU A 291 -10.80 5.75 -7.76
N CYS A 292 -11.59 6.31 -6.85
CA CYS A 292 -13.01 5.99 -6.74
C CYS A 292 -13.82 6.86 -7.70
N MET A 293 -14.79 6.23 -8.36
CA MET A 293 -15.72 6.89 -9.27
C MET A 293 -17.14 6.52 -8.86
N CYS A 294 -18.08 7.38 -9.21
CA CYS A 294 -19.49 7.19 -8.92
C CYS A 294 -20.27 6.94 -10.21
N ASP A 295 -21.33 6.15 -10.07
CA ASP A 295 -22.33 5.94 -11.10
C ASP A 295 -23.11 7.24 -11.39
N GLU A 296 -23.83 7.28 -12.50
CA GLU A 296 -24.67 8.43 -12.86
C GLU A 296 -25.73 8.72 -11.77
N GLY A 297 -25.97 10.00 -11.48
CA GLY A 297 -26.83 10.44 -10.36
C GLY A 297 -26.12 10.54 -9.00
N TYR A 298 -24.81 10.31 -8.93
CA TYR A 298 -24.04 10.40 -7.69
C TYR A 298 -22.81 11.31 -7.83
N THR A 299 -22.39 11.90 -6.73
CA THR A 299 -21.16 12.70 -6.61
C THR A 299 -20.20 12.11 -5.58
N LEU A 300 -18.91 12.29 -5.80
CA LEU A 300 -17.89 11.77 -4.88
C LEU A 300 -17.80 12.65 -3.63
N ALA A 301 -17.99 12.05 -2.47
CA ALA A 301 -17.90 12.70 -1.17
C ALA A 301 -16.46 13.18 -0.89
N ALA A 302 -16.33 14.05 0.12
CA ALA A 302 -15.05 14.65 0.50
C ALA A 302 -13.99 13.61 0.98
N ASP A 303 -14.41 12.41 1.37
CA ASP A 303 -13.51 11.31 1.72
C ASP A 303 -12.83 10.65 0.50
N GLY A 304 -13.27 11.01 -0.72
CA GLY A 304 -12.77 10.47 -1.98
C GLY A 304 -13.12 9.01 -2.24
N LYS A 305 -14.09 8.44 -1.50
CA LYS A 305 -14.44 7.01 -1.57
C LYS A 305 -15.93 6.72 -1.60
N THR A 306 -16.72 7.55 -0.94
CA THR A 306 -18.16 7.38 -0.82
C THR A 306 -18.86 8.18 -1.91
N CYS A 307 -19.87 7.57 -2.53
CA CYS A 307 -20.73 8.22 -3.52
C CYS A 307 -22.03 8.66 -2.86
N GLU A 308 -22.27 9.96 -2.88
CA GLU A 308 -23.47 10.59 -2.34
C GLU A 308 -24.45 10.88 -3.48
N ASP A 309 -25.73 10.64 -3.20
CA ASP A 309 -26.81 10.93 -4.14
C ASP A 309 -26.85 12.42 -4.48
N ILE A 310 -27.00 12.76 -5.76
CA ILE A 310 -27.19 14.14 -6.20
C ILE A 310 -28.67 14.46 -6.06
N ASP A 311 -29.01 15.47 -5.27
CA ASP A 311 -30.37 16.01 -5.25
C ASP A 311 -30.60 16.84 -6.52
N ASP A 312 -31.07 16.18 -7.59
CA ASP A 312 -31.31 16.82 -8.87
C ASP A 312 -32.34 17.95 -8.79
N CYS A 313 -33.31 17.83 -7.87
CA CYS A 313 -34.34 18.86 -7.65
C CYS A 313 -33.74 20.12 -7.01
N ALA A 314 -32.75 19.97 -6.13
CA ALA A 314 -32.04 21.10 -5.55
C ALA A 314 -30.97 21.67 -6.50
N ALA A 315 -30.29 20.81 -7.25
CA ALA A 315 -29.25 21.20 -8.19
C ALA A 315 -29.81 21.93 -9.42
N SER A 316 -31.00 21.52 -9.88
CA SER A 316 -31.71 22.12 -11.01
C SER A 316 -33.20 22.30 -10.69
N PRO A 317 -33.61 23.42 -10.08
CA PRO A 317 -35.00 23.65 -9.68
C PRO A 317 -36.02 23.64 -10.83
N SER A 318 -35.56 23.87 -12.06
CA SER A 318 -36.36 23.87 -13.29
C SER A 318 -36.27 22.55 -14.06
N ILE A 319 -35.78 21.47 -13.44
CA ILE A 319 -35.65 20.16 -14.10
C ILE A 319 -37.00 19.49 -14.37
N CYS A 320 -38.01 19.83 -13.57
CA CYS A 320 -39.40 19.43 -13.78
C CYS A 320 -40.29 20.65 -14.02
N GLU A 321 -41.32 20.50 -14.85
CA GLU A 321 -42.29 21.57 -15.15
C GLU A 321 -43.14 21.93 -13.92
N HIS A 322 -43.53 20.93 -13.12
CA HIS A 322 -44.47 21.08 -12.01
C HIS A 322 -43.86 20.73 -10.65
N HIS A 323 -43.72 19.44 -10.35
CA HIS A 323 -43.18 18.96 -9.07
C HIS A 323 -42.00 18.04 -9.32
N CYS A 324 -40.92 18.22 -8.55
CA CYS A 324 -39.73 17.37 -8.58
C CYS A 324 -39.60 16.62 -7.26
N THR A 325 -39.29 15.34 -7.33
CA THR A 325 -39.03 14.49 -6.17
C THR A 325 -37.71 13.78 -6.36
N ASN A 326 -36.74 14.05 -5.47
CA ASN A 326 -35.45 13.41 -5.51
C ASN A 326 -35.55 11.93 -5.12
N THR A 327 -34.81 11.07 -5.82
CA THR A 327 -34.76 9.62 -5.58
C THR A 327 -33.31 9.14 -5.56
N ILE A 328 -33.03 7.98 -4.98
CA ILE A 328 -31.65 7.47 -4.94
C ILE A 328 -31.20 7.10 -6.36
N GLY A 329 -30.22 7.83 -6.89
CA GLY A 329 -29.65 7.70 -8.23
C GLY A 329 -30.36 8.51 -9.33
N GLY A 330 -31.23 9.47 -8.98
CA GLY A 330 -31.90 10.33 -9.95
C GLY A 330 -33.15 11.02 -9.40
N PHE A 331 -34.11 11.37 -10.25
CA PHE A 331 -35.31 12.10 -9.82
C PHE A 331 -36.56 11.70 -10.59
N VAL A 332 -37.72 12.03 -10.02
CA VAL A 332 -39.03 11.80 -10.64
C VAL A 332 -39.83 13.10 -10.65
N CYS A 333 -40.31 13.47 -11.85
CA CYS A 333 -41.23 14.58 -12.04
C CYS A 333 -42.69 14.14 -11.87
N GLY A 334 -43.53 15.04 -11.36
CA GLY A 334 -44.98 14.86 -11.26
C GLY A 334 -45.75 16.11 -11.65
N CYS A 335 -47.00 15.92 -12.08
CA CYS A 335 -47.89 17.01 -12.47
C CYS A 335 -48.76 17.52 -11.31
N LYS A 336 -49.17 18.79 -11.39
CA LYS A 336 -50.17 19.38 -10.48
C LYS A 336 -51.54 18.71 -10.70
N PRO A 337 -52.47 18.76 -9.73
CA PRO A 337 -53.85 18.34 -9.94
C PRO A 337 -54.49 19.06 -11.13
N GLY A 338 -55.33 18.35 -11.91
CA GLY A 338 -55.90 18.85 -13.16
C GLY A 338 -55.01 18.62 -14.40
N PHE A 339 -53.82 18.05 -14.24
CA PHE A 339 -52.89 17.75 -15.34
C PHE A 339 -52.54 16.27 -15.40
N GLU A 340 -52.32 15.75 -16.60
CA GLU A 340 -51.83 14.40 -16.86
C GLU A 340 -50.40 14.40 -17.40
N MET A 341 -49.62 13.38 -17.00
CA MET A 341 -48.29 13.15 -17.54
C MET A 341 -48.40 12.48 -18.91
N VAL A 342 -47.91 13.15 -19.94
CA VAL A 342 -47.88 12.63 -21.31
C VAL A 342 -46.43 12.62 -21.79
N GLU A 343 -46.06 11.56 -22.51
CA GLU A 343 -44.77 11.50 -23.19
C GLU A 343 -44.85 12.33 -24.49
N ALA A 344 -44.06 13.40 -24.56
CA ALA A 344 -43.96 14.26 -25.73
C ALA A 344 -42.53 14.26 -26.30
N ASN A 345 -42.40 14.65 -27.57
CA ASN A 345 -41.13 14.76 -28.29
C ASN A 345 -40.32 13.45 -28.36
N CYS A 346 -40.99 12.31 -28.50
CA CYS A 346 -40.35 11.01 -28.74
C CYS A 346 -39.89 10.88 -30.21
N ASP A 347 -38.79 11.53 -30.60
CA ASP A 347 -38.17 11.34 -31.92
C ASP A 347 -37.34 10.05 -31.93
N THR A 348 -37.81 9.02 -32.66
CA THR A 348 -37.10 7.78 -33.04
C THR A 348 -35.92 7.34 -32.13
N GLY A 349 -36.21 7.08 -30.85
CA GLY A 349 -35.29 6.43 -29.90
C GLY A 349 -35.38 7.03 -28.50
N ASP A 350 -35.92 6.26 -27.55
CA ASP A 350 -35.90 6.28 -26.06
C ASP A 350 -35.74 7.60 -25.25
N ASN A 351 -35.63 8.77 -25.87
CA ASN A 351 -35.56 10.08 -25.23
C ASN A 351 -36.92 10.76 -25.32
N CYS A 352 -37.90 10.23 -24.61
CA CYS A 352 -39.18 10.89 -24.43
C CYS A 352 -39.08 11.94 -23.31
N VAL A 353 -39.64 13.12 -23.54
CA VAL A 353 -39.76 14.15 -22.50
C VAL A 353 -41.15 14.03 -21.89
N THR A 354 -41.22 13.80 -20.58
CA THR A 354 -42.50 13.84 -19.86
C THR A 354 -42.94 15.29 -19.68
N VAL A 355 -44.12 15.63 -20.20
CA VAL A 355 -44.74 16.96 -20.06
C VAL A 355 -46.08 16.84 -19.34
N CYS A 356 -46.49 17.92 -18.68
CA CYS A 356 -47.79 17.99 -18.03
C CYS A 356 -48.79 18.67 -18.95
N LEU A 357 -49.76 17.91 -19.46
CA LEU A 357 -50.86 18.46 -20.25
C LEU A 357 -52.08 18.63 -19.37
N ASP A 358 -52.78 19.74 -19.58
CA ASP A 358 -54.04 20.04 -18.92
C ASP A 358 -55.09 18.99 -19.32
N ILE A 359 -55.81 18.45 -18.32
CA ILE A 359 -56.89 17.49 -18.55
C ILE A 359 -58.12 18.31 -18.92
N ASP A 360 -58.57 18.23 -20.16
CA ASP A 360 -59.81 18.90 -20.56
C ASP A 360 -61.03 18.15 -19.97
N GLU A 361 -61.50 18.62 -18.82
CA GLU A 361 -62.64 18.00 -18.14
C GLU A 361 -63.97 18.24 -18.87
N CYS A 362 -64.05 19.22 -19.78
CA CYS A 362 -65.23 19.45 -20.61
C CYS A 362 -65.41 18.35 -21.68
N LEU A 363 -64.35 17.61 -22.02
CA LEU A 363 -64.42 16.48 -22.94
C LEU A 363 -64.78 15.15 -22.26
N ASN A 364 -64.85 15.10 -20.93
CA ASN A 364 -65.07 13.87 -20.18
C ASN A 364 -66.56 13.71 -19.77
N PRO A 365 -67.22 12.59 -20.10
CA PRO A 365 -68.65 12.39 -19.86
C PRO A 365 -69.06 12.39 -18.37
N THR A 366 -68.11 12.26 -17.45
CA THR A 366 -68.38 12.23 -15.99
C THR A 366 -68.35 13.61 -15.33
N THR A 367 -67.70 14.60 -15.95
CA THR A 367 -67.55 15.98 -15.49
C THR A 367 -68.40 16.97 -16.29
N MET A 368 -69.28 16.49 -17.18
CA MET A 368 -70.14 17.36 -17.99
C MET A 368 -71.00 18.27 -17.12
N CYS A 369 -70.78 19.57 -17.28
CA CYS A 369 -71.69 20.62 -16.87
C CYS A 369 -73.08 20.37 -17.48
N GLU A 370 -74.12 20.71 -16.74
CA GLU A 370 -75.50 20.58 -17.22
C GLU A 370 -75.80 21.47 -18.42
N HIS A 371 -75.19 22.66 -18.46
CA HIS A 371 -75.24 23.59 -19.59
C HIS A 371 -73.83 23.79 -20.17
N GLU A 372 -73.27 24.99 -20.13
CA GLU A 372 -72.00 25.32 -20.76
C GLU A 372 -70.79 25.01 -19.85
N CYS A 373 -69.68 24.60 -20.46
CA CYS A 373 -68.43 24.22 -19.79
C CYS A 373 -67.26 24.99 -20.40
N GLU A 374 -66.42 25.57 -19.56
CA GLU A 374 -65.17 26.22 -19.94
C GLU A 374 -63.99 25.55 -19.24
N ASN A 375 -63.04 25.06 -20.03
CA ASN A 375 -61.80 24.45 -19.56
C ASN A 375 -60.69 25.51 -19.38
N PHE A 376 -59.90 25.41 -18.31
CA PHE A 376 -58.75 26.27 -18.06
C PHE A 376 -57.60 25.49 -17.42
N PRO A 377 -56.33 25.95 -17.51
CA PRO A 377 -55.21 25.19 -16.96
C PRO A 377 -55.38 24.83 -15.46
N GLY A 378 -55.53 23.54 -15.17
CA GLY A 378 -55.71 22.97 -13.84
C GLY A 378 -57.16 22.77 -13.39
N GLY A 379 -58.15 22.96 -14.27
CA GLY A 379 -59.55 22.61 -13.99
C GLY A 379 -60.57 23.21 -14.96
N TYR A 380 -61.85 23.19 -14.55
CA TYR A 380 -62.94 23.66 -15.39
C TYR A 380 -63.98 24.43 -14.58
N ARG A 381 -64.81 25.21 -15.27
CA ARG A 381 -65.99 25.86 -14.68
C ARG A 381 -67.23 25.66 -15.53
N CYS A 382 -68.37 25.56 -14.86
CA CYS A 382 -69.68 25.47 -15.49
C CYS A 382 -70.38 26.82 -15.49
N TYR A 383 -71.10 27.10 -16.57
CA TYR A 383 -72.03 28.21 -16.67
C TYR A 383 -73.44 27.67 -16.83
N CYS A 384 -74.41 28.36 -16.24
CA CYS A 384 -75.81 28.01 -16.36
C CYS A 384 -76.51 29.00 -17.29
N ASP A 385 -77.33 28.46 -18.19
CA ASP A 385 -78.24 29.24 -19.03
C ASP A 385 -79.20 30.11 -18.21
N GLU A 386 -79.78 31.11 -18.88
CA GLU A 386 -80.68 32.10 -18.27
C GLU A 386 -81.79 31.47 -17.40
N GLY A 387 -81.96 32.00 -16.18
CA GLY A 387 -82.93 31.50 -15.20
C GLY A 387 -82.44 30.32 -14.33
N PHE A 388 -81.18 29.93 -14.44
CA PHE A 388 -80.55 28.89 -13.62
C PHE A 388 -79.28 29.41 -12.94
N ILE A 389 -78.99 28.85 -11.75
CA ILE A 389 -77.76 29.10 -11.00
C ILE A 389 -77.09 27.77 -10.65
N ILE A 390 -75.79 27.80 -10.38
CA ILE A 390 -75.03 26.61 -9.97
C ILE A 390 -75.63 26.03 -8.67
N ASP A 391 -75.80 24.71 -8.61
CA ASP A 391 -76.25 24.02 -7.40
C ASP A 391 -75.15 24.01 -6.34
N ASP A 392 -75.46 24.54 -5.14
CA ASP A 392 -74.52 24.62 -4.01
C ASP A 392 -73.93 23.26 -3.59
N LYS A 393 -74.62 22.15 -3.90
CA LYS A 393 -74.19 20.78 -3.58
C LYS A 393 -73.45 20.11 -4.72
N ASN A 394 -73.68 20.53 -5.96
CA ASN A 394 -73.03 19.96 -7.13
C ASN A 394 -72.72 21.06 -8.16
N PRO A 395 -71.45 21.50 -8.25
CA PRO A 395 -71.06 22.59 -9.14
C PRO A 395 -71.23 22.27 -10.64
N ASN A 396 -71.49 21.01 -11.00
CA ASN A 396 -71.78 20.60 -12.38
C ASN A 396 -73.27 20.65 -12.75
N LYS A 397 -74.15 21.00 -11.80
CA LYS A 397 -75.60 21.04 -11.98
C LYS A 397 -76.13 22.46 -11.84
N CYS A 398 -77.19 22.72 -12.59
CA CYS A 398 -77.87 24.00 -12.64
C CYS A 398 -79.24 23.83 -11.99
N LYS A 399 -79.49 24.54 -10.89
CA LYS A 399 -80.82 24.63 -10.29
C LYS A 399 -81.52 25.86 -10.84
N ARG A 400 -82.80 25.71 -11.20
CA ARG A 400 -83.64 26.87 -11.55
C ARG A 400 -83.70 27.81 -10.36
N PHE A 401 -83.45 29.08 -10.61
CA PHE A 401 -83.67 30.12 -9.62
C PHE A 401 -85.13 30.59 -9.75
N CYS A 402 -86.00 30.12 -8.86
CA CYS A 402 -87.40 30.55 -8.80
C CYS A 402 -87.50 31.86 -8.00
N ASN A 403 -87.66 33.00 -8.69
CA ASN A 403 -88.09 34.22 -8.04
C ASN A 403 -89.53 34.05 -7.53
N THR A 404 -89.76 34.35 -6.26
CA THR A 404 -91.08 34.30 -5.65
C THR A 404 -91.88 35.54 -6.05
N SER A 405 -92.56 35.48 -7.19
CA SER A 405 -93.84 36.18 -7.40
C SER A 405 -94.47 35.73 -8.71
N ASN A 406 -95.27 34.65 -8.64
CA ASN A 406 -96.33 34.24 -9.59
C ASN A 406 -96.01 34.46 -11.08
N CYS A 407 -95.35 33.53 -11.76
CA CYS A 407 -96.07 32.44 -12.44
C CYS A 407 -95.85 31.05 -11.82
N GLU A 408 -96.95 30.32 -11.60
CA GLU A 408 -97.02 28.93 -11.12
C GLU A 408 -95.98 28.02 -11.82
N ALA A 409 -95.22 27.15 -11.15
CA ALA A 409 -95.60 26.28 -10.04
C ALA A 409 -94.42 25.94 -9.08
N GLU A 410 -94.79 25.84 -7.79
CA GLU A 410 -94.10 25.24 -6.63
C GLU A 410 -92.77 25.83 -6.12
N CYS A 411 -92.87 26.89 -5.30
CA CYS A 411 -92.05 27.10 -4.10
C CYS A 411 -92.92 27.76 -2.99
N ASP A 412 -92.87 27.18 -1.78
CA ASP A 412 -93.64 27.35 -0.51
C ASP A 412 -94.48 28.65 -0.24
N VAL A 413 -95.57 28.46 0.53
CA VAL A 413 -96.84 29.21 0.57
C VAL A 413 -96.95 30.31 1.64
N ASN A 414 -95.87 30.72 2.31
CA ASN A 414 -95.98 31.43 3.60
C ASN A 414 -95.29 32.79 3.77
N ASN A 415 -94.80 33.49 2.73
CA ASN A 415 -94.35 34.87 2.95
C ASN A 415 -94.41 35.75 1.70
N ASN A 416 -95.04 36.92 1.84
CA ASN A 416 -95.30 37.88 0.78
C ASN A 416 -94.63 39.24 1.13
N ASP A 417 -94.23 39.96 0.09
CA ASP A 417 -93.87 41.39 0.05
C ASP A 417 -92.40 41.80 0.25
N SER A 418 -91.56 41.54 -0.76
CA SER A 418 -90.57 42.48 -1.30
C SER A 418 -89.86 41.87 -2.53
N CYS A 419 -90.19 42.32 -3.75
CA CYS A 419 -89.44 41.94 -4.96
C CYS A 419 -88.03 42.51 -4.89
N GLN A 420 -87.01 41.66 -4.77
CA GLN A 420 -85.59 42.06 -4.84
C GLN A 420 -84.91 41.20 -5.89
N CYS A 421 -84.33 41.83 -6.92
CA CYS A 421 -83.39 41.13 -7.79
C CYS A 421 -82.10 40.85 -6.99
N PRO A 422 -81.36 39.77 -7.31
CA PRO A 422 -80.04 39.52 -6.74
C PRO A 422 -79.10 40.72 -6.96
N GLU A 423 -78.04 40.84 -6.15
CA GLU A 423 -76.97 41.80 -6.46
C GLU A 423 -76.47 41.57 -7.89
N GLY A 424 -76.29 42.65 -8.66
CA GLY A 424 -75.93 42.61 -10.08
C GLY A 424 -77.10 42.54 -11.09
N TYR A 425 -78.35 42.68 -10.64
CA TYR A 425 -79.53 42.70 -11.52
C TYR A 425 -80.47 43.87 -11.21
N ILE A 426 -81.11 44.43 -12.25
CA ILE A 426 -82.15 45.48 -12.13
C ILE A 426 -83.51 44.99 -12.60
N VAL A 427 -84.57 45.64 -12.11
CA VAL A 427 -85.96 45.36 -12.54
C VAL A 427 -86.25 46.13 -13.82
N ASP A 428 -86.60 45.42 -14.89
CA ASP A 428 -87.07 45.97 -16.18
C ASP A 428 -88.48 45.46 -16.51
N GLN A 429 -89.16 46.07 -17.48
CA GLN A 429 -90.50 45.68 -17.92
C GLN A 429 -90.47 45.10 -19.34
N ASN A 430 -90.98 43.87 -19.50
CA ASN A 430 -91.15 43.30 -20.84
C ASN A 430 -92.28 43.99 -21.63
N GLU A 431 -92.42 43.65 -22.93
CA GLU A 431 -93.44 44.24 -23.82
C GLU A 431 -94.90 44.01 -23.34
N ASP A 432 -95.11 43.03 -22.47
CA ASP A 432 -96.40 42.70 -21.86
C ASP A 432 -96.64 43.43 -20.51
N GLY A 433 -95.68 44.23 -20.04
CA GLY A 433 -95.77 45.04 -18.82
C GLY A 433 -95.42 44.29 -17.53
N GLU A 434 -94.74 43.14 -17.62
CA GLU A 434 -94.29 42.33 -16.49
C GLU A 434 -92.88 42.71 -16.04
N ASN A 435 -92.66 42.77 -14.72
CA ASN A 435 -91.36 43.06 -14.14
C ASN A 435 -90.44 41.82 -14.22
N ILE A 436 -89.34 41.93 -14.98
CA ILE A 436 -88.29 40.93 -15.12
C ILE A 436 -86.98 41.44 -14.49
N CYS A 437 -86.12 40.54 -14.01
CA CYS A 437 -84.77 40.92 -13.61
C CYS A 437 -83.85 40.81 -14.83
N THR A 438 -83.36 41.94 -15.32
CA THR A 438 -82.33 41.99 -16.35
C THR A 438 -80.98 42.22 -15.70
N ASP A 439 -79.97 41.64 -16.32
CA ASP A 439 -78.58 41.82 -15.93
C ASP A 439 -78.25 43.32 -15.89
N LEU A 440 -77.74 43.81 -14.75
CA LEU A 440 -77.29 45.18 -14.66
C LEU A 440 -75.94 45.24 -15.36
N ASP A 441 -75.87 45.93 -16.49
CA ASP A 441 -74.57 46.19 -17.11
C ASP A 441 -73.76 47.15 -16.22
N GLU A 442 -72.99 46.59 -15.28
CA GLU A 442 -72.18 47.41 -14.39
C GLU A 442 -71.05 48.09 -15.16
N CYS A 443 -70.78 47.72 -16.43
CA CYS A 443 -69.83 48.42 -17.27
C CYS A 443 -70.36 49.74 -17.87
N ASP A 444 -71.60 50.14 -17.58
CA ASP A 444 -72.17 51.43 -18.00
C ASP A 444 -72.78 52.26 -16.82
N PRO A 445 -71.99 53.16 -16.18
CA PRO A 445 -70.60 53.50 -16.47
C PRO A 445 -69.59 52.56 -15.79
N SER A 446 -68.57 52.14 -16.54
CA SER A 446 -67.54 51.19 -16.10
C SER A 446 -66.85 51.55 -14.77
N PRO A 447 -66.90 50.68 -13.75
CA PRO A 447 -66.16 50.83 -12.50
C PRO A 447 -64.68 50.45 -12.64
N CYS A 448 -64.29 49.73 -13.71
CA CYS A 448 -62.92 49.27 -13.91
C CYS A 448 -62.00 50.37 -14.47
N ASP A 449 -60.74 50.39 -14.01
CA ASP A 449 -59.71 51.33 -14.47
C ASP A 449 -59.26 51.13 -15.93
N TRP A 450 -59.32 49.92 -16.46
CA TRP A 450 -58.82 49.59 -17.81
C TRP A 450 -59.85 48.95 -18.73
N SER A 451 -60.23 47.71 -18.47
CA SER A 451 -61.17 46.96 -19.32
C SER A 451 -62.21 46.28 -18.46
N CYS A 452 -63.48 46.61 -18.71
CA CYS A 452 -64.65 46.03 -18.06
C CYS A 452 -65.37 45.12 -19.06
N THR A 453 -65.72 43.91 -18.63
CA THR A 453 -66.57 43.00 -19.40
C THR A 453 -67.77 42.64 -18.54
N ASN A 454 -68.96 42.99 -19.02
CA ASN A 454 -70.20 42.67 -18.33
C ASN A 454 -70.44 41.15 -18.36
N THR A 455 -70.85 40.58 -17.23
CA THR A 455 -71.14 39.15 -17.10
C THR A 455 -72.49 38.97 -16.42
N TYR A 456 -73.16 37.84 -16.60
CA TYR A 456 -74.47 37.66 -15.97
C TYR A 456 -74.36 37.66 -14.43
N GLY A 457 -74.88 38.72 -13.81
CA GLY A 457 -74.93 38.98 -12.37
C GLY A 457 -73.69 39.63 -11.76
N SER A 458 -72.74 40.10 -12.57
CA SER A 458 -71.50 40.76 -12.12
C SER A 458 -70.74 41.35 -13.32
N PHE A 459 -69.64 42.05 -13.07
CA PHE A 459 -68.69 42.46 -14.11
C PHE A 459 -67.30 41.90 -13.83
N LEU A 460 -66.45 41.81 -14.87
CA LEU A 460 -65.05 41.43 -14.77
C LEU A 460 -64.14 42.60 -15.18
N CYS A 461 -63.31 43.06 -14.25
CA CYS A 461 -62.20 43.97 -14.55
C CYS A 461 -60.93 43.20 -14.93
N THR A 462 -60.31 43.58 -16.04
CA THR A 462 -59.01 43.03 -16.47
C THR A 462 -57.95 44.13 -16.56
N CYS A 463 -56.72 43.78 -16.20
CA CYS A 463 -55.57 44.68 -16.24
C CYS A 463 -54.63 44.35 -17.41
N PRO A 464 -53.91 45.34 -17.97
CA PRO A 464 -52.88 45.10 -18.98
C PRO A 464 -51.69 44.32 -18.39
N GLU A 465 -50.91 43.67 -19.26
CA GLU A 465 -49.76 42.85 -18.85
C GLU A 465 -48.82 43.61 -17.89
N GLY A 466 -48.47 42.96 -16.78
CA GLY A 466 -47.58 43.50 -15.75
C GLY A 466 -48.26 44.21 -14.58
N TYR A 467 -49.57 44.50 -14.65
CA TYR A 467 -50.33 45.13 -13.55
C TYR A 467 -51.17 44.09 -12.79
N THR A 468 -51.39 44.31 -11.50
CA THR A 468 -52.22 43.43 -10.64
C THR A 468 -53.50 44.14 -10.22
N MET A 469 -54.63 43.44 -10.29
CA MET A 469 -55.96 43.97 -9.93
C MET A 469 -56.11 44.01 -8.40
N HIS A 470 -56.43 45.18 -7.86
CA HIS A 470 -56.66 45.40 -6.45
C HIS A 470 -57.80 46.40 -6.26
N ASN A 471 -58.93 45.93 -5.69
CA ASN A 471 -60.16 46.72 -5.53
C ASN A 471 -60.56 47.44 -6.83
N ASP A 472 -60.67 46.67 -7.93
CA ASP A 472 -61.06 47.13 -9.28
C ASP A 472 -60.10 48.14 -9.96
N ALA A 473 -58.98 48.47 -9.30
CA ALA A 473 -57.91 49.31 -9.82
C ALA A 473 -56.68 48.49 -10.25
N CYS A 474 -56.01 48.91 -11.32
CA CYS A 474 -54.81 48.25 -11.82
C CYS A 474 -53.55 48.87 -11.20
N ILE A 475 -52.88 48.13 -10.31
CA ILE A 475 -51.66 48.59 -9.64
C ILE A 475 -50.43 48.06 -10.40
N PRO A 476 -49.46 48.92 -10.77
CA PRO A 476 -48.18 48.47 -11.31
C PRO A 476 -47.44 47.63 -10.27
N PRO A 477 -46.56 46.71 -10.69
CA PRO A 477 -45.78 45.94 -9.75
C PRO A 477 -44.88 46.92 -8.99
N THR A 478 -45.09 47.05 -7.68
CA THR A 478 -44.22 47.89 -6.85
C THR A 478 -42.80 47.36 -6.98
N GLU A 479 -41.93 48.19 -7.56
CA GLU A 479 -40.49 48.01 -7.53
C GLU A 479 -40.08 47.70 -6.09
N ALA A 480 -39.51 46.50 -5.89
CA ALA A 480 -38.77 46.22 -4.67
C ALA A 480 -37.74 47.36 -4.50
N PRO A 481 -37.59 47.96 -3.31
CA PRO A 481 -36.58 48.98 -3.12
C PRO A 481 -35.22 48.33 -3.27
N GLY A 482 -34.61 48.55 -4.44
CA GLY A 482 -33.20 48.35 -4.65
C GLY A 482 -32.43 49.31 -3.75
N THR A 483 -31.44 48.75 -3.06
CA THR A 483 -30.13 49.36 -2.79
C THR A 483 -30.09 50.87 -2.59
N GLU A 484 -30.04 51.29 -1.32
CA GLU A 484 -29.38 52.55 -0.95
C GLU A 484 -28.17 52.27 -0.05
N LEU A 485 -27.00 52.62 -0.59
CA LEU A 485 -25.80 52.98 0.16
C LEU A 485 -25.89 54.49 0.45
N PRO A 486 -25.65 54.94 1.70
CA PRO A 486 -24.65 56.00 1.83
C PRO A 486 -23.79 55.95 3.12
N SER A 487 -22.50 56.20 2.90
CA SER A 487 -21.59 57.09 3.63
C SER A 487 -21.28 56.94 5.14
N ALA A 488 -19.97 56.85 5.36
CA ALA A 488 -19.18 57.15 6.57
C ALA A 488 -19.69 58.34 7.41
N THR A 489 -19.52 58.40 8.73
CA THR A 489 -18.27 58.54 9.53
C THR A 489 -18.65 58.56 11.05
N PRO A 490 -17.73 58.83 12.01
CA PRO A 490 -16.76 57.98 12.71
C PRO A 490 -17.22 57.51 14.12
N SER A 491 -16.64 56.42 14.62
CA SER A 491 -16.62 56.13 16.06
C SER A 491 -15.23 55.64 16.48
N GLN A 492 -14.78 56.16 17.62
CA GLN A 492 -13.42 56.21 18.10
C GLN A 492 -12.90 54.83 18.57
N THR A 493 -11.66 54.50 18.20
CA THR A 493 -10.84 53.46 18.82
C THR A 493 -9.65 54.09 19.54
N SER A 494 -9.59 53.83 20.85
CA SER A 494 -8.47 54.09 21.75
C SER A 494 -7.27 53.16 21.47
N PRO A 495 -6.04 53.48 21.91
CA PRO A 495 -4.81 52.92 21.36
C PRO A 495 -4.47 51.51 21.90
N PRO A 496 -3.87 50.62 21.10
CA PRO A 496 -3.35 49.35 21.60
C PRO A 496 -1.97 49.54 22.25
N GLN A 497 -1.81 48.92 23.41
CA GLN A 497 -0.58 48.83 24.20
C GLN A 497 0.48 47.91 23.52
N PRO A 498 1.78 48.10 23.81
CA PRO A 498 2.85 47.32 23.21
C PRO A 498 2.98 45.96 23.89
N ALA A 499 2.20 44.96 23.45
CA ALA A 499 2.26 43.61 24.01
C ALA A 499 2.27 42.46 22.97
N MET A 500 2.44 42.76 21.67
CA MET A 500 2.54 41.71 20.63
C MET A 500 3.98 41.40 20.18
N LEU A 501 4.95 42.29 20.41
CA LEU A 501 6.33 42.03 20.00
C LEU A 501 7.08 41.09 20.96
N LEU A 502 6.70 41.06 22.25
CA LEU A 502 7.37 40.23 23.25
C LEU A 502 7.01 38.74 23.12
N GLY A 503 5.77 38.42 22.74
CA GLY A 503 5.28 37.04 22.61
C GLY A 503 5.90 36.30 21.42
N ILE A 504 6.12 37.00 20.30
CA ILE A 504 6.76 36.44 19.10
C ILE A 504 8.24 36.16 19.38
N CYS A 505 8.93 37.06 20.09
CA CYS A 505 10.32 36.85 20.49
C CYS A 505 10.47 35.67 21.48
N ILE A 506 9.56 35.50 22.45
CA ILE A 506 9.59 34.37 23.39
C ILE A 506 9.28 33.05 22.67
N GLY A 507 8.36 33.05 21.71
CA GLY A 507 8.04 31.86 20.90
C GLY A 507 9.22 31.41 20.04
N ILE A 508 9.91 32.35 19.39
CA ILE A 508 11.10 32.05 18.57
C ILE A 508 12.26 31.58 19.46
N ILE A 509 12.48 32.19 20.63
CA ILE A 509 13.51 31.74 21.57
C ILE A 509 13.19 30.33 22.10
N SER A 510 11.93 30.04 22.42
CA SER A 510 11.50 28.71 22.84
C SER A 510 11.75 27.66 21.74
N MET A 511 11.38 27.97 20.49
CA MET A 511 11.62 27.09 19.34
C MET A 511 13.11 26.84 19.09
N LEU A 512 13.92 27.89 19.17
CA LEU A 512 15.38 27.79 19.02
C LEU A 512 16.02 27.01 20.17
N THR A 513 15.52 27.12 21.40
CA THR A 513 16.02 26.30 22.53
C THR A 513 15.69 24.82 22.38
N VAL A 514 14.51 24.48 21.84
CA VAL A 514 14.15 23.09 21.54
C VAL A 514 14.98 22.54 20.39
N LEU A 515 15.20 23.31 19.33
CA LEU A 515 16.06 22.93 18.21
C LEU A 515 17.53 22.75 18.67
N LEU A 516 18.05 23.63 19.51
CA LEU A 516 19.38 23.49 20.11
C LEU A 516 19.46 22.28 21.04
N ALA A 517 18.41 21.97 21.80
CA ALA A 517 18.35 20.77 22.63
C ALA A 517 18.33 19.47 21.80
N ILE A 518 17.59 19.46 20.68
CA ILE A 518 17.59 18.36 19.71
C ILE A 518 18.97 18.24 19.04
N LEU A 519 19.56 19.36 18.62
CA LEU A 519 20.91 19.37 18.03
C LEU A 519 21.95 18.88 19.04
N CYS A 520 21.87 19.30 20.31
CA CYS A 520 22.71 18.78 21.39
C CYS A 520 22.44 17.31 21.67
N HIS A 521 21.21 16.81 21.54
CA HIS A 521 20.92 15.40 21.71
C HIS A 521 21.45 14.58 20.53
N MET A 522 21.37 15.10 19.30
CA MET A 522 21.94 14.46 18.10
C MET A 522 23.46 14.46 18.15
N LEU A 523 24.07 15.58 18.57
CA LEU A 523 25.51 15.67 18.80
C LEU A 523 25.96 14.81 19.98
N ARG A 524 25.17 14.68 21.05
CA ARG A 524 25.45 13.77 22.17
C ARG A 524 25.30 12.31 21.74
N LYS A 525 24.33 11.98 20.88
CA LYS A 525 24.17 10.64 20.32
C LYS A 525 25.36 10.31 19.41
N HIS A 526 25.76 11.24 18.54
CA HIS A 526 26.96 11.11 17.70
C HIS A 526 28.24 11.00 18.55
N TYR A 527 28.36 11.81 19.61
CA TYR A 527 29.50 11.79 20.53
C TYR A 527 29.54 10.52 21.40
N ILE A 528 28.39 9.95 21.77
CA ILE A 528 28.32 8.66 22.48
C ILE A 528 28.58 7.50 21.51
N GLU A 529 28.12 7.56 20.26
CA GLU A 529 28.46 6.57 19.22
C GLU A 529 29.96 6.63 18.87
N GLU A 530 30.58 7.82 18.86
CA GLU A 530 32.04 7.97 18.71
C GLU A 530 32.84 7.57 19.95
N GLN A 531 32.34 7.78 21.19
CA GLN A 531 33.04 7.37 22.41
C GLN A 531 32.80 5.92 22.83
N ALA A 532 31.78 5.25 22.30
CA ALA A 532 31.65 3.79 22.41
C ALA A 532 32.66 3.05 21.52
N LEU A 533 33.29 3.75 20.56
CA LEU A 533 34.31 3.18 19.69
C LEU A 533 35.76 3.40 20.17
N ASP A 534 36.02 4.13 21.26
CA ASP A 534 37.39 4.37 21.72
C ASP A 534 37.61 4.25 23.24
N TYR A 535 37.17 3.12 23.80
CA TYR A 535 37.87 2.46 24.91
C TYR A 535 38.34 1.06 24.48
N LYS A 536 39.15 1.04 23.42
CA LYS A 536 40.49 0.44 23.43
C LYS A 536 41.20 0.77 22.10
N CYS A 537 41.81 1.95 22.03
CA CYS A 537 43.27 2.14 21.92
C CYS A 537 44.01 0.93 21.31
N LYS A 538 44.87 1.06 20.29
CA LYS A 538 45.61 2.24 19.85
C LYS A 538 46.42 1.88 18.58
N ASN A 539 46.61 2.89 17.74
CA ASN A 539 47.75 3.14 16.83
C ASN A 539 47.83 2.30 15.54
N THR A 540 48.06 2.86 14.36
CA THR A 540 48.31 4.25 13.90
C THR A 540 48.19 4.27 12.38
N GLU A 541 47.56 5.32 11.83
CA GLU A 541 48.01 6.19 10.71
C GLU A 541 49.14 5.67 9.78
N LYS A 542 49.16 5.88 8.45
CA LYS A 542 48.43 6.78 7.56
C LYS A 542 48.82 6.50 6.09
N ASP A 543 47.90 6.84 5.20
CA ASP A 543 48.06 7.47 3.87
C ASP A 543 48.69 6.74 2.66
N MET A 544 47.76 6.28 1.81
CA MET A 544 47.64 6.53 0.35
C MET A 544 48.80 7.24 -0.36
N VAL A 545 49.33 6.63 -1.45
CA VAL A 545 49.54 7.28 -2.75
C VAL A 545 49.47 6.24 -3.89
N LEU A 546 48.80 6.66 -4.98
CA LEU A 546 48.58 6.03 -6.28
C LEU A 546 49.87 5.78 -7.10
N GLN A 547 49.69 5.03 -8.19
CA GLN A 547 50.32 5.19 -9.52
C GLN A 547 51.52 4.32 -9.93
N GLN A 548 51.19 3.43 -10.88
CA GLN A 548 51.72 3.33 -12.25
C GLN A 548 53.15 2.82 -12.52
N VAL A 549 53.18 1.84 -13.44
CA VAL A 549 53.99 1.79 -14.68
C VAL A 549 55.28 0.94 -14.68
N MET A 550 55.22 -0.08 -15.55
CA MET A 550 56.28 -0.73 -16.35
C MET A 550 57.38 -1.49 -15.57
N THR A 551 57.95 -2.61 -16.00
CA THR A 551 58.32 -3.14 -17.32
C THR A 551 58.50 -4.66 -17.22
N GLU A 552 58.27 -5.38 -18.33
CA GLU A 552 59.02 -6.59 -18.75
C GLU A 552 60.56 -6.41 -18.64
N PRO A 553 61.44 -7.35 -19.03
CA PRO A 553 61.27 -8.75 -19.44
C PRO A 553 62.19 -9.70 -18.62
N GLN A 554 62.18 -11.01 -18.95
CA GLN A 554 63.37 -11.87 -19.20
C GLN A 554 62.94 -13.33 -18.96
N ASN A 555 62.74 -14.12 -20.01
CA ASN A 555 63.73 -14.91 -20.76
C ASN A 555 64.17 -16.22 -20.08
N LYS A 556 64.12 -17.29 -20.90
CA LYS A 556 64.82 -18.59 -20.81
C LYS A 556 64.20 -19.58 -19.81
N LEU A 557 63.82 -20.80 -20.20
CA LEU A 557 64.34 -21.70 -21.24
C LEU A 557 63.22 -22.42 -21.99
#